data_AF-A0A385Z9R2-F1
#
_entry.id   AF-A0A385Z9R2-F1
#
_cell.length_a   1.000
_cell.length_b   1.000
_cell.length_c   1.000
_cell.angle_alpha   90.00
_cell.angle_beta   90.00
_cell.angle_gamma   90.00
#
_symmetry.space_group_name_H-M   'P 1'
#
loop_
_entity.id
_entity.type
_entity.pdbx_description
1 polymer ?
#
loop_
_entity_poly.entity_id
_entity_poly.type
_entity_poly.pdbx_seq_one_letter_code
_entity_poly.pdbx_strand_id
1 'polypeptide(L)'
;MLAGEGYRCHTANAVKVALAQLTQHPEIALVITDLRMPAESGFRLIQRLREHPNRQYLPIIVTSGHAEIDDVVEALRLHVLDFFRKSIYYERLLSTLGRLLLQPQLQVVQN
;
A
#
# COMPACT_ATOMS: atom_id res chain seq x y z
N MET A 1 -4.25 14.00 -8.78
CA MET A 1 -3.50 14.37 -7.57
C MET A 1 -2.10 13.75 -7.62
N LEU A 2 -1.88 12.49 -7.25
CA LEU A 2 -0.51 11.91 -7.27
C LEU A 2 0.20 11.94 -8.63
N ALA A 3 -0.53 11.70 -9.73
CA ALA A 3 0.05 11.81 -11.07
C ALA A 3 0.57 13.23 -11.40
N GLY A 4 -0.01 14.27 -10.80
CA GLY A 4 0.45 15.66 -10.93
C GLY A 4 1.76 15.93 -10.19
N GLU A 5 2.15 15.06 -9.27
CA GLU A 5 3.42 15.12 -8.52
C GLU A 5 4.50 14.23 -9.17
N GLY A 6 4.26 13.71 -10.37
CA GLY A 6 5.21 12.88 -11.12
C GLY A 6 5.16 11.38 -10.79
N TYR A 7 4.23 10.92 -9.94
CA TYR A 7 4.05 9.48 -9.69
C TYR A 7 3.33 8.79 -10.86
N ARG A 8 3.82 7.62 -11.25
CA ARG A 8 3.07 6.71 -12.13
C ARG A 8 2.08 5.91 -11.29
N CYS A 9 0.79 6.08 -11.55
CA CYS A 9 -0.27 5.46 -10.76
C CYS A 9 -1.06 4.44 -11.59
N HIS A 10 -1.29 3.28 -10.98
CA HIS A 10 -2.24 2.28 -11.47
C HIS A 10 -3.41 2.24 -10.50
N THR A 11 -4.64 2.22 -11.01
CA THR A 11 -5.86 2.21 -10.18
C THR A 11 -6.58 0.88 -10.31
N ALA A 12 -7.11 0.40 -9.19
CA ALA A 12 -7.96 -0.79 -9.14
C ALA A 12 -9.13 -0.54 -8.19
N ASN A 13 -10.32 -0.99 -8.58
CA ASN A 13 -11.55 -0.88 -7.79
C ASN A 13 -11.95 -2.20 -7.12
N ALA A 14 -11.14 -3.25 -7.27
CA ALA A 14 -11.34 -4.56 -6.67
C ALA A 14 -10.01 -5.27 -6.49
N VAL A 15 -9.91 -6.15 -5.50
CA VAL A 15 -8.69 -6.92 -5.19
C VAL A 15 -8.20 -7.71 -6.40
N LYS A 16 -9.11 -8.35 -7.15
CA LYS A 16 -8.75 -9.09 -8.38
C LYS A 16 -8.06 -8.19 -9.43
N VAL A 17 -8.56 -6.97 -9.60
CA VAL A 17 -7.99 -6.00 -10.55
C VAL A 17 -6.62 -5.52 -10.04
N ALA A 18 -6.48 -5.27 -8.74
CA ALA A 18 -5.21 -4.88 -8.13
C ALA A 18 -4.13 -5.95 -8.32
N LEU A 19 -4.47 -7.23 -8.12
CA LEU A 19 -3.56 -8.34 -8.36
C LEU A 19 -3.14 -8.44 -9.84
N ALA A 20 -4.08 -8.26 -10.78
CA ALA A 20 -3.76 -8.26 -12.21
C ALA A 20 -2.80 -7.11 -12.58
N GLN A 21 -3.02 -5.91 -12.05
CA GLN A 21 -2.10 -4.77 -12.22
C GLN A 21 -0.71 -5.08 -11.65
N LEU A 22 -0.65 -5.68 -10.46
CA LEU A 22 0.63 -6.08 -9.83
C LEU A 22 1.33 -7.22 -10.59
N THR A 23 0.62 -8.06 -11.34
CA THR A 23 1.25 -9.03 -12.25
C THR A 23 1.79 -8.35 -13.51
N GLN A 24 1.03 -7.44 -14.10
CA GLN A 24 1.40 -6.76 -15.35
C GLN A 24 2.52 -5.72 -15.17
N HIS A 25 2.61 -5.14 -13.97
CA HIS A 25 3.54 -4.05 -13.65
C HIS A 25 4.47 -4.45 -12.49
N PRO A 26 5.51 -5.27 -12.76
CA PRO A 26 6.50 -5.67 -11.76
C PRO A 26 7.16 -4.47 -11.05
N GLU A 27 7.27 -3.33 -11.72
CA GLU A 27 7.89 -2.09 -11.24
C GLU A 27 7.08 -1.32 -10.17
N ILE A 28 5.81 -1.69 -9.92
CA ILE A 28 5.03 -1.05 -8.85
C ILE A 28 5.77 -1.23 -7.50
N ALA A 29 6.16 -0.11 -6.91
CA ALA A 29 6.98 -0.07 -5.70
C ALA A 29 6.19 0.12 -4.39
N LEU A 30 4.90 0.47 -4.48
CA LEU A 30 4.05 0.72 -3.32
C LEU A 30 2.57 0.53 -3.67
N VAL A 31 1.79 -0.01 -2.73
CA VAL A 31 0.33 -0.10 -2.83
C VAL A 31 -0.32 0.81 -1.78
N ILE A 32 -1.32 1.57 -2.19
CA ILE A 32 -2.26 2.23 -1.28
C ILE A 32 -3.59 1.52 -1.46
N THR A 33 -4.13 0.92 -0.40
CA THR A 33 -5.41 0.19 -0.46
C THR A 33 -6.44 0.78 0.48
N ASP A 34 -7.69 0.83 0.03
CA ASP A 34 -8.82 1.00 0.95
C ASP A 34 -9.02 -0.29 1.74
N LEU A 35 -9.35 -0.16 3.02
CA LEU A 35 -9.67 -1.29 3.87
C LEU A 35 -11.08 -1.81 3.57
N ARG A 36 -12.04 -0.91 3.38
CA ARG A 36 -13.44 -1.27 3.14
C ARG A 36 -13.72 -1.18 1.65
N MET A 37 -13.82 -2.32 0.99
CA MET A 37 -14.20 -2.42 -0.42
C MET A 37 -15.34 -3.44 -0.59
N PRO A 38 -16.20 -3.29 -1.61
CA PRO A 38 -17.21 -4.28 -1.94
C PRO A 38 -16.58 -5.64 -2.29
N ALA A 39 -17.29 -6.71 -1.95
CA ALA A 39 -16.91 -8.12 -2.14
C ALA A 39 -15.69 -8.59 -1.35
N GLU A 40 -14.57 -7.87 -1.39
CA GLU A 40 -13.32 -8.30 -0.75
C GLU A 40 -12.55 -7.14 -0.12
N SER A 41 -12.25 -7.26 1.17
CA SER A 41 -11.53 -6.27 1.98
C SER A 41 -10.09 -6.06 1.53
N GLY A 42 -9.55 -4.86 1.78
CA GLY A 42 -8.13 -4.55 1.60
C GLY A 42 -7.20 -5.48 2.39
N PHE A 43 -7.64 -6.02 3.54
CA PHE A 43 -6.85 -7.03 4.27
C PHE A 43 -6.59 -8.27 3.44
N ARG A 44 -7.56 -8.69 2.62
CA ARG A 44 -7.39 -9.89 1.82
C ARG A 44 -6.43 -9.69 0.66
N LEU A 45 -6.36 -8.47 0.11
CA LEU A 45 -5.28 -8.08 -0.81
C LEU A 45 -3.91 -8.19 -0.11
N ILE A 46 -3.79 -7.61 1.09
CA ILE A 46 -2.53 -7.63 1.85
C ILE A 46 -2.08 -9.06 2.14
N GLN A 47 -2.96 -9.91 2.65
CA GLN A 47 -2.67 -11.32 2.93
C GLN A 47 -2.12 -12.03 1.69
N ARG A 48 -2.78 -11.89 0.53
CA ARG A 48 -2.30 -12.49 -0.72
C ARG A 48 -0.94 -11.96 -1.15
N LEU A 49 -0.65 -10.68 -0.91
CA LEU A 49 0.66 -10.11 -1.22
C LEU A 49 1.74 -10.67 -0.29
N ARG A 50 1.45 -10.83 1.01
CA ARG A 50 2.35 -11.46 1.99
C ARG A 50 2.63 -12.92 1.68
N GLU A 51 1.66 -13.65 1.12
CA GLU A 51 1.83 -15.02 0.66
C GLU A 51 2.58 -15.13 -0.69
N HIS A 52 2.71 -14.02 -1.44
CA HIS A 52 3.30 -14.04 -2.78
C HIS A 52 4.83 -13.88 -2.74
N PRO A 53 5.62 -14.86 -3.24
CA PRO A 53 7.08 -14.88 -3.08
C PRO A 53 7.79 -13.59 -3.50
N ASN A 54 7.40 -13.03 -4.66
CA ASN A 54 8.04 -11.83 -5.22
C ASN A 54 7.43 -10.51 -4.72
N ARG A 55 6.38 -10.55 -3.90
CA ARG A 55 5.61 -9.36 -3.46
C ARG A 55 5.41 -9.28 -1.95
N GLN A 56 5.88 -10.27 -1.19
CA GLN A 56 5.71 -10.33 0.26
C GLN A 56 6.26 -9.10 1.00
N TYR A 57 7.29 -8.45 0.46
CA TYR A 57 7.88 -7.23 1.02
C TYR A 57 7.40 -5.94 0.37
N LEU A 58 6.44 -5.99 -0.55
CA LEU A 58 5.91 -4.79 -1.19
C LEU A 58 5.33 -3.86 -0.10
N PRO A 59 5.78 -2.59 -0.03
CA PRO A 59 5.23 -1.59 0.88
C PRO A 59 3.74 -1.38 0.65
N ILE A 60 2.95 -1.41 1.72
CA ILE A 60 1.50 -1.20 1.65
C ILE A 60 1.11 -0.13 2.66
N ILE A 61 0.38 0.89 2.18
CA ILE A 61 -0.32 1.87 3.00
C ILE A 61 -1.80 1.52 2.98
N VAL A 62 -2.43 1.46 4.15
CA VAL A 62 -3.87 1.25 4.28
C VAL A 62 -4.57 2.58 4.46
N THR A 63 -5.77 2.70 3.90
CA THR A 63 -6.67 3.82 4.15
C THR A 63 -8.04 3.31 4.57
N SER A 64 -8.71 3.99 5.50
CA SER A 64 -10.10 3.65 5.85
C SER A 64 -10.88 4.87 6.34
N GLY A 65 -12.15 4.98 5.96
CA GLY A 65 -13.08 5.97 6.54
C GLY A 65 -13.64 5.56 7.90
N HIS A 66 -13.65 4.25 8.18
CA HIS A 66 -14.10 3.68 9.43
C HIS A 66 -13.14 2.57 9.83
N ALA A 67 -12.30 2.86 10.83
CA ALA A 67 -11.29 1.95 11.34
C ALA A 67 -11.54 1.74 12.83
N GLU A 68 -11.76 0.50 13.20
CA GLU A 68 -11.83 0.08 14.60
C GLU A 68 -10.43 -0.29 15.10
N ILE A 69 -10.28 -0.48 16.42
CA ILE A 69 -9.01 -0.87 17.02
C ILE A 69 -8.50 -2.18 16.41
N ASP A 70 -9.39 -3.16 16.22
CA ASP A 70 -9.04 -4.46 15.66
C ASP A 70 -8.51 -4.37 14.22
N ASP A 71 -9.01 -3.42 13.43
CA ASP A 71 -8.47 -3.15 12.09
C ASP A 71 -7.03 -2.64 12.17
N VAL A 72 -6.73 -1.74 13.10
CA VAL A 72 -5.38 -1.20 13.26
C VAL A 72 -4.43 -2.30 13.72
N VAL A 73 -4.86 -3.13 14.68
CA VAL A 73 -4.06 -4.26 15.15
C VAL A 73 -3.80 -5.27 14.02
N GLU A 74 -4.80 -5.58 13.20
CA GLU A 74 -4.63 -6.48 12.07
C GLU A 74 -3.68 -5.90 11.00
N ALA A 75 -3.81 -4.61 10.70
CA ALA A 75 -2.90 -3.93 9.79
C ALA A 75 -1.44 -4.01 10.27
N LEU A 76 -1.20 -3.83 11.58
CA LEU A 76 0.12 -3.98 12.18
C LEU A 76 0.65 -5.42 12.06
N ARG A 77 -0.19 -6.44 12.35
CA ARG A 77 0.18 -7.86 12.18
C ARG A 77 0.57 -8.19 10.74
N LEU A 78 -0.08 -7.56 9.77
CA LEU A 78 0.22 -7.74 8.35
C LEU A 78 1.40 -6.89 7.86
N HIS A 79 2.13 -6.23 8.76
CA HIS A 79 3.30 -5.40 8.47
C HIS A 79 2.98 -4.35 7.39
N VAL A 80 1.84 -3.65 7.51
CA VAL A 80 1.60 -2.48 6.68
C VAL A 80 2.49 -1.34 7.15
N LEU A 81 2.84 -0.46 6.23
CA LEU A 81 3.80 0.60 6.47
C LEU A 81 3.20 1.81 7.17
N ASP A 82 1.96 2.15 6.83
CA ASP A 82 1.21 3.24 7.46
C ASP A 82 -0.28 2.98 7.31
N PHE A 83 -1.07 3.61 8.18
CA PHE A 83 -2.52 3.54 8.18
C PHE A 83 -3.10 4.96 8.22
N PHE A 84 -3.84 5.34 7.19
CA PHE A 84 -4.47 6.64 7.07
C PHE A 84 -5.98 6.54 7.34
N ARG A 85 -6.47 7.29 8.31
CA ARG A 85 -7.90 7.57 8.42
C ARG A 85 -8.30 8.59 7.35
N LYS A 86 -9.42 8.36 6.67
CA LYS A 86 -10.03 9.35 5.78
C LYS A 86 -10.76 10.41 6.62
N SER A 87 -10.77 11.70 6.24
CA SER A 87 -10.18 12.33 5.05
C SER A 87 -8.66 12.44 5.12
N ILE A 88 -7.97 12.01 4.06
CA ILE A 88 -6.50 12.00 4.01
C ILE A 88 -5.99 13.41 3.70
N TYR A 89 -5.15 13.96 4.58
CA TYR A 89 -4.43 15.20 4.29
C TYR A 89 -3.38 14.95 3.20
N TYR A 90 -3.51 15.67 2.08
CA TYR A 90 -2.67 15.47 0.90
C TYR A 90 -1.18 15.64 1.21
N GLU A 91 -0.81 16.67 1.97
CA GLU A 91 0.58 16.92 2.36
C GLU A 91 1.18 15.78 3.20
N ARG A 92 0.40 15.19 4.11
CA ARG A 92 0.85 14.02 4.90
C ARG A 92 1.14 12.85 3.98
N LEU A 93 0.26 12.59 3.02
CA LEU A 93 0.46 11.52 2.04
C LEU A 93 1.73 11.75 1.22
N LEU A 94 1.92 12.95 0.66
CA LEU A 94 3.11 13.28 -0.13
C LEU A 94 4.39 13.20 0.70
N SER A 95 4.37 13.67 1.95
CA SER A 95 5.50 13.56 2.87
C SER A 95 5.85 12.09 3.14
N THR A 96 4.86 11.22 3.35
CA THR A 96 5.07 9.78 3.49
C THR A 96 5.63 9.18 2.19
N LEU A 97 5.05 9.46 1.03
CA LEU A 97 5.54 8.93 -0.25
C LEU A 97 6.96 9.41 -0.58
N GLY A 98 7.28 10.68 -0.32
CA GLY A 98 8.62 11.24 -0.52
C GLY A 98 9.66 10.52 0.34
N ARG A 99 9.38 10.29 1.62
CA ARG A 99 10.29 9.51 2.48
C ARG A 99 10.51 8.08 1.99
N LEU A 100 9.50 7.45 1.40
CA LEU A 100 9.55 6.03 1.05
C LEU A 100 10.12 5.76 -0.34
N LEU A 101 9.83 6.61 -1.30
CA LEU A 101 10.18 6.41 -2.70
C LEU A 101 11.43 7.20 -3.12
N LEU A 102 11.81 8.23 -2.36
CA LEU A 102 13.00 9.05 -2.66
C LEU A 102 14.19 8.73 -1.75
N GLN A 103 14.06 7.84 -0.76
CA GLN A 103 15.23 7.35 -0.05
C GLN A 103 15.99 6.37 -0.95
N PRO A 104 17.27 6.64 -1.27
CA PRO A 104 18.13 5.62 -1.82
C PRO A 104 18.13 4.48 -0.82
N GLN A 105 17.84 3.26 -1.27
CA GLN A 105 17.97 2.08 -0.42
C GLN A 105 19.38 2.13 0.19
N LEU A 106 19.48 2.35 1.49
CA LEU A 106 20.70 2.11 2.23
C LEU A 106 20.95 0.60 2.10
N GLN A 107 21.72 0.23 1.08
CA GLN A 107 22.35 -1.07 1.04
C GLN A 107 23.23 -1.14 2.27
N VAL A 108 22.75 -1.81 3.31
CA VAL A 108 23.62 -2.33 4.35
C VAL A 108 24.50 -3.35 3.63
N VAL A 109 25.69 -2.91 3.24
CA VAL A 109 26.76 -3.79 2.80
C VAL A 109 27.08 -4.66 4.01
N GLN A 110 26.54 -5.88 4.02
CA GLN A 110 27.01 -6.91 4.94
C GLN A 110 28.37 -7.37 4.41
N ASN A 111 29.43 -6.91 5.09
CA ASN A 111 30.75 -7.53 5.05
C ASN A 111 30.74 -8.83 5.86
#